data_AF-A0A7G7UEZ3-F1
#
_entry.id   AF-A0A7G7UEZ3-F1
#
_cell.length_a   1.000
_cell.length_b   1.000
_cell.length_c   1.000
_cell.angle_alpha   90.00
_cell.angle_beta   90.00
_cell.angle_gamma   90.00
#
_symmetry.space_group_name_H-M   'P 1'
#
loop_
_entity.id
_entity.type
_entity.pdbx_description
1 polymer ?
#
loop_
_entity_poly.entity_id
_entity_poly.type
_entity_poly.pdbx_seq_one_letter_code
_entity_poly.pdbx_strand_id
1 'polypeptide(L)'
;MGAEKSMNVSREFSVQQASFALSEKTARYLAVKRVMDIWFALIGLVVALPMIAVFSILICLETPGPAIYTQERVGKGGKPFKLYKLRSMKIDAEKSGAVWAQKQDPRVTRIGAFIRRTRIDELPQLFNVLKGDMSMIGPRPERPVFTEKFQNEIPGFTQRLAVKPGLSGWAQVNGGYDMTPKEKLIFDLYYIRNLTFMLELKIMLKTCKVVLTGDGAR
;
A
#
# COMPACT_ATOMS: atom_id res chain seq x y z
N MET A 1 -12.96 -2.07 -19.03
CA MET A 1 -11.50 -1.83 -18.90
C MET A 1 -10.90 -2.15 -17.52
N GLY A 2 -11.42 -1.70 -16.37
CA GLY A 2 -10.80 -2.00 -15.06
C GLY A 2 -10.92 -3.47 -14.62
N ALA A 3 -12.13 -4.04 -14.74
CA ALA A 3 -12.43 -5.42 -14.34
C ALA A 3 -11.73 -6.49 -15.20
N GLU A 4 -11.61 -6.28 -16.52
CA GLU A 4 -10.87 -7.19 -17.40
C GLU A 4 -9.38 -7.26 -17.02
N LYS A 5 -8.78 -6.10 -16.70
CA LYS A 5 -7.37 -6.03 -16.29
C LYS A 5 -7.11 -6.72 -14.96
N SER A 6 -8.01 -6.60 -13.99
CA SER A 6 -7.87 -7.30 -12.70
C SER A 6 -8.05 -8.83 -12.83
N MET A 7 -8.91 -9.27 -13.75
CA MET A 7 -9.05 -10.69 -14.09
C MET A 7 -7.78 -11.29 -14.73
N ASN A 8 -7.10 -10.54 -15.60
CA ASN A 8 -5.85 -11.00 -16.22
C ASN A 8 -4.74 -11.18 -15.18
N VAL A 9 -4.53 -10.20 -14.29
CA VAL A 9 -3.52 -10.29 -13.22
C VAL A 9 -3.77 -11.48 -12.30
N SER A 10 -5.04 -11.76 -11.96
CA SER A 10 -5.40 -12.89 -11.12
C SER A 10 -5.09 -14.24 -11.78
N ARG A 11 -5.34 -14.37 -13.10
CA ARG A 11 -5.02 -15.57 -13.87
C ARG A 11 -3.51 -15.79 -13.98
N GLU A 12 -2.76 -14.77 -14.35
CA GLU A 12 -1.30 -14.86 -14.48
C GLU A 12 -0.62 -15.18 -13.15
N PHE A 13 -1.08 -14.56 -12.06
CA PHE A 13 -0.60 -14.90 -10.73
C PHE A 13 -0.84 -16.37 -10.40
N SER A 14 -2.02 -16.91 -10.71
CA SER A 14 -2.36 -18.30 -10.41
C SER A 14 -1.40 -19.29 -11.08
N VAL A 15 -0.95 -18.99 -12.31
CA VAL A 15 0.04 -19.80 -13.04
C VAL A 15 1.43 -19.69 -12.40
N GLN A 16 1.87 -18.49 -12.00
CA GLN A 16 3.17 -18.29 -11.34
C GLN A 16 3.19 -18.73 -9.88
N GLN A 17 2.04 -18.80 -9.20
CA GLN A 17 1.95 -19.30 -7.83
C GLN A 17 2.37 -20.76 -7.74
N ALA A 18 2.10 -21.57 -8.77
CA ALA A 18 2.53 -22.96 -8.83
C ALA A 18 4.07 -23.11 -8.73
N SER A 19 4.83 -22.09 -9.17
CA SER A 19 6.30 -22.08 -9.09
C SER A 19 6.86 -21.30 -7.89
N PHE A 20 6.04 -20.50 -7.18
CA PHE A 20 6.42 -19.73 -5.99
C PHE A 20 5.56 -20.12 -4.78
N ALA A 21 5.76 -21.34 -4.27
CA ALA A 21 5.09 -21.82 -3.06
C ALA A 21 5.74 -21.25 -1.79
N LEU A 22 4.92 -20.77 -0.84
CA LEU A 22 5.39 -20.35 0.47
C LEU A 22 5.73 -21.58 1.33
N SER A 23 6.79 -21.47 2.15
CA SER A 23 7.10 -22.52 3.11
C SER A 23 5.98 -22.68 4.14
N GLU A 24 5.79 -23.89 4.67
CA GLU A 24 4.77 -24.16 5.69
C GLU A 24 4.98 -23.27 6.93
N LYS A 25 6.23 -23.07 7.34
CA LYS A 25 6.62 -22.16 8.42
C LYS A 25 6.13 -20.74 8.15
N THR A 26 6.31 -20.25 6.93
CA THR A 26 5.83 -18.92 6.50
C THR A 26 4.31 -18.86 6.53
N ALA A 27 3.61 -19.89 6.05
CA ALA A 27 2.15 -19.93 6.06
C ALA A 27 1.57 -19.90 7.48
N ARG A 28 2.14 -20.69 8.41
CA ARG A 28 1.78 -20.68 9.84
C ARG A 28 2.03 -19.31 10.48
N TYR A 29 3.19 -18.71 10.19
CA TYR A 29 3.50 -17.35 10.68
C TYR A 29 2.49 -16.31 10.18
N LEU A 30 2.09 -16.36 8.91
CA LEU A 30 1.10 -15.44 8.34
C LEU A 30 -0.28 -15.53 9.03
N ALA A 31 -0.65 -16.71 9.54
CA ALA A 31 -1.88 -16.88 10.32
C ALA A 31 -1.79 -16.17 11.68
N VAL A 32 -0.69 -16.34 12.41
CA VAL A 32 -0.44 -15.63 13.68
C VAL A 32 -0.33 -14.12 13.46
N LYS A 33 0.41 -13.73 12.42
CA LYS A 33 0.56 -12.35 11.99
C LYS A 33 -0.79 -11.66 11.77
N ARG A 34 -1.79 -12.38 11.24
CA ARG A 34 -3.11 -11.80 11.03
C ARG A 34 -3.76 -11.28 12.32
N VAL A 35 -3.60 -12.02 13.42
CA VAL A 35 -4.11 -11.60 14.73
C VAL A 35 -3.40 -10.32 15.17
N MET A 36 -2.08 -10.27 15.03
CA MET A 36 -1.29 -9.09 15.34
C MET A 36 -1.69 -7.87 14.49
N ASP A 37 -1.89 -8.06 13.18
CA ASP A 37 -2.30 -6.98 12.27
C ASP A 37 -3.64 -6.37 12.72
N ILE A 38 -4.60 -7.20 13.15
CA ILE A 38 -5.88 -6.72 13.67
C ILE A 38 -5.68 -5.93 14.96
N TRP A 39 -4.90 -6.48 15.91
CA TRP A 39 -4.61 -5.81 17.19
C TRP A 39 -3.94 -4.44 16.99
N PHE A 40 -2.89 -4.37 16.17
CA PHE A 40 -2.21 -3.11 15.88
C PHE A 40 -3.09 -2.13 15.10
N ALA A 41 -3.93 -2.61 14.18
CA ALA A 41 -4.86 -1.75 13.45
C ALA A 41 -5.95 -1.16 14.35
N LEU A 42 -6.46 -1.93 15.32
CA LEU A 42 -7.43 -1.43 16.31
C LEU A 42 -6.81 -0.33 17.19
N ILE A 43 -5.62 -0.57 17.74
CA ILE A 43 -4.89 0.42 18.54
C ILE A 43 -4.59 1.67 17.69
N GLY A 44 -4.11 1.47 16.46
CA GLY A 44 -3.82 2.55 15.53
C GLY A 44 -5.07 3.36 15.19
N LEU A 45 -6.24 2.73 15.04
CA LEU A 45 -7.50 3.42 14.74
C LEU A 45 -7.97 4.32 15.88
N VAL A 46 -7.74 3.96 17.14
CA VAL A 46 -8.09 4.83 18.28
C VAL A 46 -7.40 6.20 18.14
N VAL A 47 -6.12 6.19 17.75
CA VAL A 47 -5.34 7.43 17.54
C VAL A 47 -5.65 8.07 16.18
N ALA A 48 -5.87 7.26 15.15
CA ALA A 48 -6.08 7.75 13.79
C ALA A 48 -7.47 8.38 13.59
N LEU A 49 -8.51 7.92 14.28
CA LEU A 49 -9.88 8.41 14.08
C LEU A 49 -10.02 9.92 14.32
N PRO A 50 -9.53 10.50 15.44
CA PRO A 50 -9.52 11.95 15.62
C PRO A 50 -8.79 12.69 14.48
N MET A 51 -7.63 12.18 14.05
CA MET A 51 -6.86 12.77 12.96
C MET A 51 -7.61 12.71 11.63
N ILE A 52 -8.19 11.55 11.29
CA ILE A 52 -9.01 11.35 10.09
C ILE A 52 -10.18 12.33 10.10
N ALA A 53 -10.86 12.51 11.23
CA ALA A 53 -11.99 13.44 11.35
C ALA A 53 -11.55 14.89 11.10
N VAL A 54 -10.51 15.37 11.80
CA VAL A 54 -9.98 16.73 11.66
C VAL A 54 -9.56 17.00 10.21
N PHE A 55 -8.74 16.13 9.63
CA PHE A 55 -8.26 16.35 8.26
C PHE A 55 -9.35 16.16 7.22
N SER A 56 -10.38 15.34 7.48
CA SER A 56 -11.54 15.25 6.58
C SER A 56 -12.29 16.58 6.50
N ILE A 57 -12.49 17.26 7.64
CA ILE A 57 -13.11 18.59 7.66
C ILE A 57 -12.25 19.58 6.89
N LEU A 58 -10.94 19.63 7.15
CA LEU A 58 -10.03 20.55 6.46
C LEU A 58 -10.00 20.35 4.94
N ILE A 59 -10.04 19.09 4.47
CA ILE A 59 -10.07 18.76 3.03
C ILE A 59 -11.37 19.26 2.38
N CYS A 60 -12.52 19.07 3.04
CA CYS A 60 -13.82 19.51 2.55
C CYS A 60 -13.95 21.04 2.54
N LEU A 61 -13.29 21.74 3.46
CA LEU A 61 -13.23 23.20 3.49
C LEU A 61 -12.31 23.75 2.39
N GLU A 62 -11.22 23.06 2.05
CA GLU A 62 -10.29 23.51 1.02
C GLU A 62 -10.80 23.23 -0.41
N THR A 63 -11.48 22.11 -0.63
CA THR A 63 -11.94 21.69 -1.96
C THR A 63 -13.29 20.97 -1.92
N PRO A 64 -14.16 21.16 -2.93
CA PRO A 64 -15.47 20.51 -2.96
C PRO A 64 -15.36 18.98 -3.05
N GLY A 65 -16.39 18.27 -2.58
CA GLY A 65 -16.55 16.81 -2.65
C GLY A 65 -15.93 16.02 -1.48
N PRO A 66 -15.92 14.67 -1.57
CA PRO A 66 -15.65 13.81 -0.41
C PRO A 66 -14.18 13.84 0.04
N ALA A 67 -13.99 13.87 1.36
CA ALA A 67 -12.66 13.79 1.97
C ALA A 67 -11.99 12.42 1.81
N ILE A 68 -12.75 11.33 1.73
CA ILE A 68 -12.20 9.99 1.51
C ILE A 68 -12.13 9.71 0.01
N TYR A 69 -10.91 9.43 -0.45
CA TYR A 69 -10.65 8.95 -1.79
C TYR A 69 -10.45 7.43 -1.78
N THR A 70 -10.99 6.75 -2.79
CA THR A 70 -10.81 5.31 -2.96
C THR A 70 -10.18 4.99 -4.30
N GLN A 71 -9.31 3.98 -4.32
CA GLN A 71 -8.65 3.54 -5.55
C GLN A 71 -8.51 2.03 -5.58
N GLU A 72 -8.79 1.43 -6.74
CA GLU A 72 -8.58 0.00 -6.94
C GLU A 72 -7.09 -0.36 -6.93
N ARG A 73 -6.77 -1.43 -6.20
CA ARG A 73 -5.43 -1.95 -6.01
C ARG A 73 -5.43 -3.46 -6.09
N VAL A 74 -4.27 -4.04 -6.38
CA VAL A 74 -4.07 -5.49 -6.43
C VAL A 74 -3.59 -6.00 -5.06
N GLY A 75 -4.33 -6.94 -4.49
CA GLY A 75 -4.07 -7.58 -3.21
C GLY A 75 -3.47 -8.98 -3.33
N LYS A 76 -3.54 -9.75 -2.24
CA LYS A 76 -3.04 -11.12 -2.19
C LYS A 76 -3.71 -11.98 -3.27
N GLY A 77 -2.90 -12.70 -4.03
CA GLY A 77 -3.38 -13.60 -5.07
C GLY A 77 -3.94 -12.91 -6.30
N GLY A 78 -3.55 -11.65 -6.55
CA GLY A 78 -4.09 -10.88 -7.67
C GLY A 78 -5.47 -10.27 -7.42
N LYS A 79 -6.10 -10.54 -6.27
CA LYS A 79 -7.47 -10.10 -5.97
C LYS A 79 -7.56 -8.57 -5.89
N PRO A 80 -8.43 -7.91 -6.65
CA PRO A 80 -8.61 -6.48 -6.55
C PRO A 80 -9.29 -6.08 -5.23
N PHE A 81 -8.92 -4.94 -4.67
CA PHE A 81 -9.58 -4.34 -3.51
C PHE A 81 -9.58 -2.81 -3.59
N LYS A 82 -10.47 -2.16 -2.84
CA LYS A 82 -10.54 -0.69 -2.73
C LYS A 82 -9.66 -0.21 -1.59
N LEU A 83 -8.61 0.54 -1.91
CA LEU A 83 -7.75 1.22 -0.95
C LEU A 83 -8.40 2.51 -0.47
N TYR A 84 -8.47 2.74 0.85
CA TYR A 84 -9.00 3.98 1.43
C TYR A 84 -7.88 4.97 1.77
N LYS A 85 -8.05 6.25 1.42
CA LYS A 85 -7.12 7.34 1.77
C LYS A 85 -7.87 8.64 2.02
N LEU A 86 -7.26 9.58 2.72
CA LEU A 86 -7.71 10.97 2.66
C LEU A 86 -7.31 11.56 1.31
N ARG A 87 -8.21 12.33 0.72
CA ARG A 87 -8.01 13.00 -0.55
C ARG A 87 -6.98 14.11 -0.40
N SER A 88 -5.85 13.96 -1.09
CA SER A 88 -4.75 14.93 -1.09
C SER A 88 -4.60 15.69 -2.42
N MET A 89 -5.47 15.41 -3.40
CA MET A 89 -5.46 16.03 -4.72
C MET A 89 -6.85 16.58 -5.07
N LYS A 90 -6.91 17.54 -5.99
CA LYS A 90 -8.18 18.03 -6.57
C LYS A 90 -8.94 16.86 -7.24
N ILE A 91 -10.27 16.91 -7.27
CA ILE A 91 -11.12 15.85 -7.87
C ILE A 91 -10.72 15.55 -9.32
N ASP A 92 -10.37 16.59 -10.06
CA ASP A 92 -10.03 16.50 -11.48
C ASP A 92 -8.61 16.01 -11.77
N ALA A 93 -7.86 15.61 -10.74
CA ALA A 93 -6.46 15.22 -10.86
C ALA A 93 -6.21 14.04 -11.81
N GLU A 94 -7.18 13.14 -11.98
CA GLU A 94 -7.07 11.97 -12.85
C GLU A 94 -7.98 12.04 -14.10
N LYS A 95 -8.46 13.23 -14.50
CA LYS A 95 -9.34 13.37 -15.69
C LYS A 95 -8.72 12.77 -16.97
N SER A 96 -7.40 12.80 -17.10
CA SER A 96 -6.66 12.25 -18.26
C SER A 96 -6.18 10.80 -18.06
N GLY A 97 -6.61 10.12 -17.00
CA GLY A 97 -6.27 8.73 -16.70
C GLY A 97 -5.25 8.54 -15.56
N ALA A 98 -4.80 7.29 -15.43
CA ALA A 98 -3.95 6.83 -14.34
C ALA A 98 -2.49 7.32 -14.48
N VAL A 99 -2.11 8.36 -13.74
CA VAL A 99 -0.74 8.89 -13.77
C VAL A 99 0.01 8.54 -12.48
N TRP A 100 1.28 8.12 -12.60
CA TRP A 100 2.15 7.98 -11.43
C TRP A 100 2.43 9.35 -10.84
N ALA A 101 2.09 9.55 -9.57
CA ALA A 101 2.30 10.84 -8.92
C ALA A 101 3.80 11.17 -8.86
N GLN A 102 4.15 12.43 -9.16
CA GLN A 102 5.52 12.94 -9.17
C GLN A 102 5.83 13.72 -7.87
N LYS A 103 7.10 14.10 -7.69
CA LYS A 103 7.53 15.03 -6.63
C LYS A 103 7.05 16.44 -7.00
N GLN A 104 6.39 17.15 -6.06
CA GLN A 104 5.78 18.48 -6.29
C GLN A 104 4.70 18.51 -7.39
N ASP A 105 3.74 17.60 -7.31
CA ASP A 105 2.66 17.48 -8.28
C ASP A 105 1.64 18.65 -8.16
N PRO A 106 1.35 19.41 -9.23
CA PRO A 106 0.49 20.60 -9.18
C PRO A 106 -0.98 20.28 -8.85
N ARG A 107 -1.35 19.00 -8.88
CA ARG A 107 -2.70 18.53 -8.55
C ARG A 107 -2.94 18.44 -7.04
N VAL A 108 -1.89 18.56 -6.24
CA VAL A 108 -1.92 18.44 -4.77
C VAL A 108 -2.40 19.74 -4.14
N THR A 109 -3.32 19.64 -3.17
CA THR A 109 -3.83 20.81 -2.42
C THR A 109 -2.86 21.19 -1.29
N ARG A 110 -3.06 22.32 -0.61
CA ARG A 110 -2.16 22.72 0.50
C ARG A 110 -2.30 21.78 1.68
N ILE A 111 -3.53 21.44 2.07
CA ILE A 111 -3.76 20.41 3.10
C ILE A 111 -3.25 19.06 2.59
N GLY A 112 -3.50 18.74 1.32
CA GLY A 112 -3.00 17.54 0.64
C GLY A 112 -1.49 17.36 0.75
N ALA A 113 -0.71 18.42 0.57
CA ALA A 113 0.74 18.38 0.70
C ALA A 113 1.18 18.07 2.14
N PHE A 114 0.51 18.67 3.14
CA PHE A 114 0.80 18.40 4.54
C PHE A 114 0.51 16.94 4.93
N ILE A 115 -0.68 16.43 4.60
CA ILE A 115 -1.09 15.07 4.97
C ILE A 115 -0.27 13.99 4.25
N ARG A 116 0.24 14.28 3.05
CA ARG A 116 1.16 13.37 2.32
C ARG A 116 2.55 13.34 2.95
N ARG A 117 3.06 14.49 3.39
CA ARG A 117 4.36 14.59 4.07
C ARG A 117 4.35 13.83 5.40
N THR A 118 3.25 13.97 6.14
CA THR A 118 3.07 13.34 7.46
C THR A 118 2.45 11.94 7.40
N ARG A 119 2.12 11.44 6.20
CA ARG A 119 1.44 10.15 5.95
C ARG A 119 0.06 10.02 6.58
N ILE A 120 -0.52 11.12 7.04
CA ILE A 120 -1.88 11.18 7.57
C ILE A 120 -2.89 10.75 6.51
N ASP A 121 -2.58 10.98 5.22
CA ASP A 121 -3.43 10.55 4.12
C ASP A 121 -3.62 9.03 4.03
N GLU A 122 -2.69 8.27 4.58
CA GLU A 122 -2.69 6.81 4.57
C GLU A 122 -3.42 6.19 5.76
N LEU A 123 -3.80 6.96 6.79
CA LEU A 123 -4.47 6.44 7.99
C LEU A 123 -5.77 5.65 7.73
N PRO A 124 -6.65 6.04 6.77
CA PRO A 124 -7.84 5.25 6.46
C PRO A 124 -7.54 3.82 5.97
N GLN A 125 -6.32 3.52 5.54
CA GLN A 125 -5.93 2.15 5.15
C GLN A 125 -5.93 1.18 6.35
N LEU A 126 -5.95 1.65 7.59
CA LEU A 126 -6.13 0.78 8.76
C LEU A 126 -7.47 0.03 8.69
N PHE A 127 -8.50 0.60 8.08
CA PHE A 127 -9.75 -0.11 7.79
C PHE A 127 -9.54 -1.25 6.76
N ASN A 128 -8.66 -1.08 5.78
CA ASN A 128 -8.29 -2.17 4.86
C ASN A 128 -7.57 -3.30 5.59
N VAL A 129 -6.75 -2.98 6.60
CA VAL A 129 -6.12 -3.99 7.46
C VAL A 129 -7.19 -4.74 8.24
N LEU A 130 -8.13 -4.06 8.91
CA LEU A 130 -9.22 -4.74 9.62
C LEU A 130 -10.08 -5.62 8.71
N LYS A 131 -10.46 -5.13 7.53
CA LYS A 131 -11.23 -5.89 6.54
C LYS A 131 -10.49 -7.11 6.00
N GLY A 132 -9.16 -7.10 6.09
CA GLY A 132 -8.30 -8.20 5.66
C GLY A 132 -7.82 -8.10 4.22
N ASP A 133 -8.04 -6.97 3.56
CA ASP A 133 -7.47 -6.66 2.25
C ASP A 133 -5.96 -6.40 2.36
N MET A 134 -5.52 -5.82 3.48
CA MET A 134 -4.14 -5.46 3.77
C MET A 134 -3.62 -6.06 5.08
N SER A 135 -2.31 -5.88 5.29
CA SER A 135 -1.54 -6.15 6.50
C SER A 135 -0.89 -4.85 6.99
N MET A 136 -0.44 -4.80 8.25
CA MET A 136 0.36 -3.66 8.73
C MET A 136 1.68 -3.55 7.94
N ILE A 137 2.28 -4.70 7.64
CA ILE A 137 3.55 -4.81 6.92
C ILE A 137 3.41 -5.78 5.75
N GLY A 138 3.92 -5.38 4.60
CA GLY A 138 3.87 -6.16 3.36
C GLY A 138 4.27 -5.32 2.15
N PRO A 139 4.34 -5.93 0.95
CA PRO A 139 4.59 -5.19 -0.29
C PRO A 139 3.55 -4.09 -0.52
N ARG A 140 3.98 -2.89 -0.98
CA ARG A 140 3.03 -1.80 -1.24
C ARG A 140 2.07 -2.16 -2.38
N PRO A 141 0.75 -1.98 -2.23
CA PRO A 141 -0.20 -2.38 -3.28
C PRO A 141 -0.13 -1.47 -4.51
N GLU A 142 -0.03 -2.05 -5.70
CA GLU A 142 -0.01 -1.31 -6.98
C GLU A 142 -1.39 -1.30 -7.65
N ARG A 143 -1.60 -0.35 -8.57
CA ARG A 143 -2.83 -0.33 -9.40
C ARG A 143 -2.76 -1.49 -10.39
N PRO A 144 -3.91 -2.09 -10.77
CA PRO A 144 -3.93 -3.18 -11.76
C PRO A 144 -3.14 -2.87 -13.03
N VAL A 145 -3.30 -1.66 -13.59
CA VAL A 145 -2.59 -1.20 -14.80
C VAL A 145 -1.07 -1.22 -14.65
N PHE A 146 -0.54 -0.87 -13.47
CA PHE A 146 0.90 -0.90 -13.23
C PHE A 146 1.40 -2.31 -12.94
N THR A 147 0.62 -3.12 -12.22
CA THR A 147 0.97 -4.53 -11.99
C THR A 147 1.11 -5.29 -13.29
N GLU A 148 0.17 -5.11 -14.23
CA GLU A 148 0.21 -5.72 -15.57
C GLU A 148 1.41 -5.20 -16.38
N LYS A 149 1.61 -3.87 -16.43
CA LYS A 149 2.76 -3.26 -17.10
C LYS A 149 4.08 -3.83 -16.58
N PHE A 150 4.27 -3.85 -15.26
CA PHE A 150 5.50 -4.33 -14.65
C PHE A 150 5.67 -5.84 -14.77
N GLN A 151 4.58 -6.61 -14.84
CA GLN A 151 4.65 -8.05 -15.11
C GLN A 151 5.17 -8.34 -16.52
N ASN A 152 4.78 -7.53 -17.51
CA ASN A 152 5.30 -7.63 -18.88
C ASN A 152 6.76 -7.19 -18.99
N GLU A 153 7.17 -6.16 -18.25
CA GLU A 153 8.54 -5.63 -18.26
C GLU A 153 9.51 -6.44 -17.38
N ILE A 154 9.01 -7.03 -16.29
CA ILE A 154 9.80 -7.69 -15.23
C ILE A 154 9.17 -9.06 -14.94
N PRO A 155 9.70 -10.15 -15.50
CA PRO A 155 9.21 -11.49 -15.23
C PRO A 155 9.16 -11.81 -13.73
N GLY A 156 8.04 -12.38 -13.29
CA GLY A 156 7.81 -12.71 -11.88
C GLY A 156 7.40 -11.53 -10.99
N PHE A 157 7.10 -10.34 -11.54
CA PHE A 157 6.65 -9.20 -10.75
C PHE A 157 5.42 -9.53 -9.87
N THR A 158 4.50 -10.36 -10.36
CA THR A 158 3.32 -10.76 -9.57
C THR A 158 3.63 -11.67 -8.37
N GLN A 159 4.84 -12.25 -8.26
CA GLN A 159 5.22 -13.08 -7.09
C GLN A 159 5.12 -12.32 -5.76
N ARG A 160 5.27 -10.98 -5.79
CA ARG A 160 5.05 -10.12 -4.61
C ARG A 160 3.62 -10.18 -4.06
N LEU A 161 2.66 -10.65 -4.84
CA LEU A 161 1.25 -10.82 -4.46
C LEU A 161 0.99 -12.12 -3.67
N ALA A 162 2.03 -12.91 -3.36
CA ALA A 162 1.90 -14.12 -2.55
C ALA A 162 1.43 -13.85 -1.11
N VAL A 163 1.66 -12.64 -0.60
CA VAL A 163 1.23 -12.19 0.73
C VAL A 163 0.33 -10.96 0.64
N LYS A 164 -0.36 -10.62 1.73
CA LYS A 164 -1.18 -9.40 1.76
C LYS A 164 -0.29 -8.17 1.60
N PRO A 165 -0.73 -7.17 0.80
CA PRO A 165 -0.03 -5.91 0.73
C PRO A 165 -0.01 -5.19 2.08
N GLY A 166 1.00 -4.35 2.28
CA GLY A 166 1.25 -3.65 3.55
C GLY A 166 0.95 -2.16 3.50
N LEU A 167 0.63 -1.60 4.68
CA LEU A 167 0.67 -0.15 4.92
C LEU A 167 2.12 0.36 4.81
N SER A 168 3.04 -0.37 5.47
CA SER A 168 4.49 -0.23 5.31
C SER A 168 5.10 -1.54 4.78
N GLY A 169 6.39 -1.51 4.44
CA GLY A 169 7.06 -2.64 3.81
C GLY A 169 8.57 -2.48 3.76
N TRP A 170 9.27 -3.59 3.56
CA TRP A 170 10.74 -3.61 3.51
C TRP A 170 11.31 -2.70 2.40
N ALA A 171 10.71 -2.72 1.21
CA ALA A 171 11.10 -1.81 0.13
C ALA A 171 10.89 -0.33 0.51
N GLN A 172 9.74 -0.02 1.12
CA GLN A 172 9.38 1.35 1.50
C GLN A 172 10.39 1.95 2.50
N VAL A 173 10.85 1.18 3.48
CA VAL A 173 11.75 1.66 4.54
C VAL A 173 13.24 1.60 4.20
N ASN A 174 13.64 1.00 3.06
CA ASN A 174 15.05 0.89 2.67
C ASN A 174 15.45 1.66 1.42
N GLY A 175 14.53 1.94 0.48
CA GLY A 175 14.88 2.78 -0.68
C GLY A 175 13.80 3.77 -1.12
N GLY A 176 12.77 3.98 -0.32
CA GLY A 176 11.84 5.10 -0.51
C GLY A 176 11.11 5.07 -1.86
N TYR A 177 10.89 6.26 -2.43
CA TYR A 177 10.13 6.44 -3.67
C TYR A 177 10.96 6.43 -4.96
N ASP A 178 12.28 6.53 -4.85
CA ASP A 178 13.18 6.65 -6.01
C ASP A 178 13.60 5.26 -6.55
N MET A 179 13.21 4.19 -5.84
CA MET A 179 13.48 2.82 -6.22
C MET A 179 12.72 2.40 -7.47
N THR A 180 13.42 1.80 -8.43
CA THR A 180 12.82 1.25 -9.65
C THR A 180 11.87 0.08 -9.32
N PRO A 181 10.87 -0.22 -10.17
CA PRO A 181 9.98 -1.36 -9.96
C PRO A 181 10.72 -2.70 -9.79
N LYS A 182 11.87 -2.87 -10.48
CA LYS A 182 12.70 -4.08 -10.40
C LYS A 182 13.41 -4.21 -9.06
N GLU A 183 14.02 -3.14 -8.56
CA GLU A 183 14.61 -3.12 -7.22
C GLU A 183 13.54 -3.34 -6.16
N LYS A 184 12.38 -2.70 -6.31
CA LYS A 184 11.24 -2.87 -5.40
C LYS A 184 10.81 -4.33 -5.30
N LEU A 185 10.75 -5.02 -6.43
CA LEU A 185 10.47 -6.46 -6.46
C LEU A 185 11.52 -7.26 -5.66
N ILE A 186 12.82 -6.95 -5.80
CA ILE A 186 13.88 -7.63 -5.04
C ILE A 186 13.66 -7.48 -3.52
N PHE A 187 13.38 -6.26 -3.05
CA PHE A 187 13.10 -6.02 -1.63
C PHE A 187 11.81 -6.71 -1.15
N ASP A 188 10.76 -6.70 -1.97
CA ASP A 188 9.49 -7.36 -1.65
C ASP A 188 9.66 -8.89 -1.57
N LEU A 189 10.40 -9.49 -2.50
CA LEU A 189 10.70 -10.93 -2.49
C LEU A 189 11.62 -11.31 -1.33
N TYR A 190 12.60 -10.46 -0.98
CA TYR A 190 13.41 -10.65 0.21
C TYR A 190 12.54 -10.69 1.47
N TYR A 191 11.62 -9.74 1.62
CA TYR A 191 10.69 -9.72 2.74
C TYR A 191 9.87 -11.01 2.82
N ILE A 192 9.26 -11.42 1.71
CA ILE A 192 8.40 -12.62 1.67
C ILE A 192 9.18 -13.90 2.05
N ARG A 193 10.43 -14.03 1.57
CA ARG A 193 11.29 -15.19 1.87
C ARG A 193 11.81 -15.19 3.31
N ASN A 194 12.01 -14.03 3.91
CA ASN A 194 12.61 -13.87 5.24
C ASN A 194 11.60 -13.41 6.31
N LEU A 195 10.31 -13.72 6.10
CA LEU A 195 9.23 -13.39 7.00
C LEU A 195 9.48 -13.92 8.41
N THR A 196 9.78 -13.01 9.34
CA THR A 196 10.04 -13.28 10.74
C THR A 196 9.56 -12.10 11.58
N PHE A 197 9.18 -12.37 12.83
CA PHE A 197 8.77 -11.33 13.77
C PHE A 197 9.84 -10.23 13.95
N MET A 198 11.12 -10.60 14.00
CA MET A 198 12.22 -9.65 14.11
C MET A 198 12.33 -8.73 12.89
N LEU A 199 12.15 -9.26 11.68
CA LEU A 199 12.13 -8.43 10.47
C LEU A 199 10.95 -7.46 10.48
N GLU A 200 9.77 -7.92 10.94
CA GLU A 200 8.59 -7.06 11.07
C GLU A 200 8.80 -5.94 12.08
N LEU A 201 9.33 -6.25 13.27
CA LEU A 201 9.66 -5.25 14.28
C LEU A 201 10.67 -4.22 13.74
N LYS A 202 11.71 -4.69 13.01
CA LYS A 202 12.68 -3.81 12.35
C LYS A 202 12.00 -2.88 11.33
N ILE A 203 11.04 -3.37 10.55
CA ILE A 203 10.27 -2.55 9.62
C ILE A 203 9.41 -1.54 10.36
N MET A 204 8.73 -1.92 11.44
CA MET A 204 7.92 -1.00 12.24
C MET A 204 8.76 0.14 12.81
N LEU A 205 9.91 -0.16 13.42
CA LEU A 205 10.81 0.86 13.97
C LEU A 205 11.33 1.82 12.89
N LYS A 206 11.74 1.28 11.73
CA LYS A 206 12.12 2.11 10.59
C LYS A 206 10.97 2.95 10.06
N THR A 207 9.74 2.42 10.07
CA THR A 207 8.55 3.15 9.65
C THR A 207 8.28 4.33 10.57
N CYS A 208 8.37 4.14 11.90
CA CYS A 208 8.23 5.24 12.86
C CYS A 208 9.28 6.32 12.60
N LYS A 209 10.55 5.94 12.37
CA LYS A 209 11.60 6.90 11.99
C LYS A 209 11.23 7.68 10.73
N VAL A 210 10.84 7.00 9.65
CA VAL A 210 10.43 7.62 8.38
C VAL A 210 9.25 8.59 8.54
N VAL A 211 8.24 8.22 9.34
CA VAL A 211 7.07 9.09 9.59
C VAL A 211 7.45 10.32 10.42
N LEU A 212 8.35 10.16 11.41
CA LEU A 212 8.79 11.26 12.28
C LEU A 212 9.77 12.21 11.59
N THR A 213 10.69 11.71 10.77
CA THR A 213 11.67 12.55 10.05
C THR A 213 11.14 13.09 8.73
N GLY A 214 10.07 12.49 8.19
CA GLY A 214 9.59 12.80 6.85
C GLY A 214 10.47 12.25 5.72
N ASP A 215 11.51 11.48 6.04
CA ASP A 215 12.42 10.90 5.04
C ASP A 215 11.68 9.92 4.13
N GLY A 216 11.70 10.18 2.83
CA GLY A 216 10.93 9.39 1.87
C GLY A 216 9.43 9.69 1.86
N ALA A 217 8.97 10.78 2.48
CA ALA A 217 7.66 11.36 2.21
C ALA A 217 7.67 12.21 0.92
N ARG A 218 6.50 12.35 0.27
CA ARG A 218 6.34 13.13 -0.97
C ARG A 218 5.78 14.52 -0.69
#